data_AF-A0A1E4M007-F1
#
_entry.id   AF-A0A1E4M007-F1
#
_cell.length_a   1.000
_cell.length_b   1.000
_cell.length_c   1.000
_cell.angle_alpha   90.00
_cell.angle_beta   90.00
_cell.angle_gamma   90.00
#
_symmetry.space_group_name_H-M   'P 1'
#
loop_
_entity.id
_entity.type
_entity.pdbx_description
1 polymer ?
#
loop_
_entity_poly.entity_id
_entity_poly.type
_entity_poly.pdbx_seq_one_letter_code
_entity_poly.pdbx_strand_id
1 'polypeptide(L)'
;MPTPASNHAALALLRADPDSAMAKYGFVVGSDVYTAGNTGGACLLSCEPLGHNIFKLTAKQGFGDYLFPYVNGTPGVGDCTVPQGQEDGTIVTTGGMNGCALQVNRFGANFHFYHDNNGVSIAALGIVPPGNMVARVNYKSYAGPLELGKKLAEDAFNTVNTRTTTVATTAQYQYFCLNIHVGGRWKVYYSSILETGTTTISNTYLLGTSILLANSVATTRSYSAFKPTITPLITSFDDA
;
A
#
# COMPACT_ATOMS: atom_id res chain seq x y z
N MET A 1 -13.10 24.22 -1.60
CA MET A 1 -11.71 24.53 -2.01
C MET A 1 -11.38 23.69 -3.25
N PRO A 2 -10.39 24.04 -4.09
CA PRO A 2 -10.11 23.25 -5.30
C PRO A 2 -9.53 21.86 -4.94
N THR A 3 -9.88 20.85 -5.75
CA THR A 3 -9.31 19.48 -5.68
C THR A 3 -7.79 19.53 -5.59
N PRO A 4 -7.13 18.67 -4.79
CA PRO A 4 -5.69 18.70 -4.66
C PRO A 4 -4.98 18.50 -6.00
N ALA A 5 -3.84 19.18 -6.16
CA ALA A 5 -3.07 19.15 -7.41
C ALA A 5 -2.65 17.71 -7.78
N SER A 6 -2.63 17.44 -9.09
CA SER A 6 -2.22 16.15 -9.64
C SER A 6 -1.11 16.37 -10.67
N ASN A 7 0.02 15.71 -10.48
CA ASN A 7 1.15 15.77 -11.41
C ASN A 7 1.02 14.76 -12.57
N HIS A 8 -0.01 13.92 -12.56
CA HIS A 8 -0.23 12.87 -13.56
C HIS A 8 -1.73 12.60 -13.78
N ALA A 9 -2.12 12.24 -15.02
CA ALA A 9 -3.51 12.01 -15.39
C ALA A 9 -4.18 10.83 -14.64
N ALA A 10 -3.40 9.80 -14.28
CA ALA A 10 -3.91 8.67 -13.49
C ALA A 10 -4.33 9.10 -12.07
N LEU A 11 -3.54 9.96 -11.41
CA LEU A 11 -3.90 10.53 -10.12
C LEU A 11 -5.09 11.51 -10.27
N ALA A 12 -5.11 12.33 -11.31
CA ALA A 12 -6.24 13.22 -11.58
C ALA A 12 -7.55 12.43 -11.76
N LEU A 13 -7.51 11.30 -12.49
CA LEU A 13 -8.68 10.42 -12.63
C LEU A 13 -9.03 9.77 -11.30
N LEU A 14 -8.05 9.30 -10.52
CA LEU A 14 -8.29 8.71 -9.19
C LEU A 14 -9.02 9.67 -8.26
N ARG A 15 -8.69 10.96 -8.32
CA ARG A 15 -9.37 12.01 -7.53
C ARG A 15 -10.79 12.30 -8.03
N ALA A 16 -10.99 12.36 -9.34
CA ALA A 16 -12.25 12.80 -9.94
C ALA A 16 -13.29 11.67 -10.07
N ASP A 17 -12.84 10.47 -10.41
CA ASP A 17 -13.65 9.27 -10.62
C ASP A 17 -12.84 8.02 -10.21
N PRO A 18 -12.76 7.74 -8.90
CA PRO A 18 -11.99 6.63 -8.39
C PRO A 18 -12.50 5.26 -8.86
N ASP A 19 -13.80 5.11 -9.11
CA ASP A 19 -14.36 3.85 -9.62
C ASP A 19 -13.75 3.52 -11.01
N SER A 20 -13.74 4.50 -11.93
CA SER A 20 -13.11 4.35 -13.24
C SER A 20 -11.58 4.19 -13.15
N ALA A 21 -10.93 4.93 -12.26
CA ALA A 21 -9.48 4.83 -12.07
C ALA A 21 -9.07 3.44 -11.59
N MET A 22 -9.76 2.90 -10.58
CA MET A 22 -9.47 1.60 -9.99
C MET A 22 -9.83 0.43 -10.90
N ALA A 23 -10.78 0.61 -11.83
CA ALA A 23 -11.06 -0.38 -12.88
C ALA A 23 -9.95 -0.44 -13.96
N LYS A 24 -9.24 0.67 -14.18
CA LYS A 24 -8.27 0.82 -15.26
C LYS A 24 -6.82 0.62 -14.82
N TYR A 25 -6.47 1.09 -13.63
CA TYR A 25 -5.09 1.24 -13.18
C TYR A 25 -4.82 0.49 -11.88
N GLY A 26 -3.55 0.10 -11.69
CA GLY A 26 -3.00 -0.33 -10.41
C GLY A 26 -2.28 0.83 -9.73
N PHE A 27 -2.34 0.89 -8.41
CA PHE A 27 -1.62 1.87 -7.60
C PHE A 27 -0.78 1.18 -6.51
N VAL A 28 0.49 1.57 -6.42
CA VAL A 28 1.42 1.22 -5.34
C VAL A 28 1.62 2.47 -4.49
N VAL A 29 1.72 2.33 -3.17
CA VAL A 29 1.93 3.48 -2.27
C VAL A 29 3.30 3.38 -1.63
N GLY A 30 4.09 4.44 -1.78
CA GLY A 30 5.33 4.67 -1.07
C GLY A 30 5.30 6.00 -0.31
N SER A 31 6.35 6.26 0.47
CA SER A 31 6.44 7.50 1.21
C SER A 31 7.87 7.98 1.39
N ASP A 32 8.08 9.28 1.20
CA ASP A 32 9.30 10.01 1.56
C ASP A 32 9.15 10.72 2.92
N VAL A 33 7.92 10.75 3.47
CA VAL A 33 7.56 11.35 4.77
C VAL A 33 7.03 10.29 5.74
N TYR A 34 7.03 10.57 7.04
CA TYR A 34 6.52 9.63 8.06
C TYR A 34 7.14 8.22 7.96
N THR A 35 8.43 8.15 7.58
CA THR A 35 9.18 6.90 7.40
C THR A 35 9.66 6.29 8.72
N ALA A 36 9.51 7.03 9.82
CA ALA A 36 9.80 6.59 11.17
C ALA A 36 8.70 7.06 12.14
N GLY A 37 8.47 6.27 13.19
CA GLY A 37 7.41 6.51 14.16
C GLY A 37 6.06 5.95 13.73
N ASN A 38 5.03 6.25 14.53
CA ASN A 38 3.70 5.65 14.39
C ASN A 38 2.65 6.63 13.87
N THR A 39 2.94 7.93 13.89
CA THR A 39 1.96 8.96 13.56
C THR A 39 2.30 9.60 12.22
N GLY A 40 1.34 9.52 11.31
CA GLY A 40 1.35 10.16 10.01
C GLY A 40 0.66 11.52 10.03
N GLY A 41 0.24 11.99 8.86
CA GLY A 41 -0.31 13.34 8.73
C GLY A 41 -0.51 13.79 7.30
N ALA A 42 -0.72 15.10 7.16
CA ALA A 42 -0.91 15.76 5.88
C ALA A 42 0.32 15.60 4.97
N CYS A 43 0.06 15.30 3.71
CA CYS A 43 1.07 15.16 2.68
C CYS A 43 0.52 15.64 1.34
N LEU A 44 1.34 15.54 0.29
CA LEU A 44 0.90 15.62 -1.09
C LEU A 44 1.33 14.35 -1.82
N LEU A 45 0.40 13.67 -2.47
CA LEU A 45 0.71 12.51 -3.29
C LEU A 45 1.25 12.95 -4.66
N SER A 46 2.44 12.47 -4.98
CA SER A 46 3.00 12.52 -6.33
C SER A 46 2.82 11.18 -7.03
N CYS A 47 2.58 11.19 -8.33
CA CYS A 47 2.32 10.00 -9.13
C CYS A 47 3.38 9.81 -10.21
N GLU A 48 3.91 8.60 -10.33
CA GLU A 48 4.87 8.18 -11.36
C GLU A 48 4.49 6.82 -11.98
N PRO A 49 4.69 6.59 -13.29
CA PRO A 49 4.40 5.30 -13.90
C PRO A 49 5.42 4.24 -13.45
N LEU A 50 4.93 3.03 -13.14
CA LEU A 50 5.75 1.83 -12.91
C LEU A 50 5.70 0.84 -14.09
N GLY A 51 4.84 1.07 -15.08
CA GLY A 51 4.62 0.18 -16.23
C GLY A 51 3.30 -0.59 -16.15
N HIS A 52 2.85 -1.17 -17.26
CA HIS A 52 1.63 -2.00 -17.34
C HIS A 52 0.38 -1.41 -16.66
N ASN A 53 0.12 -0.11 -16.84
CA ASN A 53 -1.00 0.61 -16.20
C ASN A 53 -0.93 0.66 -14.66
N ILE A 54 0.26 0.46 -14.09
CA ILE A 54 0.54 0.59 -12.66
C ILE A 54 1.26 1.91 -12.41
N PHE A 55 0.86 2.60 -11.35
CA PHE A 55 1.42 3.88 -10.93
C PHE A 55 1.85 3.81 -9.47
N LYS A 56 2.94 4.49 -9.13
CA LYS A 56 3.37 4.68 -7.76
C LYS A 56 2.91 6.04 -7.27
N LEU A 57 2.17 6.04 -6.16
CA LEU A 57 1.83 7.21 -5.39
C LEU A 57 2.85 7.34 -4.27
N THR A 58 3.67 8.40 -4.31
CA THR A 58 4.65 8.69 -3.27
C THR A 58 4.16 9.89 -2.46
N ALA A 59 3.92 9.67 -1.17
CA ALA A 59 3.62 10.73 -0.22
C ALA A 59 4.87 11.58 0.03
N LYS A 60 4.72 12.90 -0.14
CA LYS A 60 5.77 13.91 0.02
C LYS A 60 5.31 15.02 0.95
N GLN A 61 6.26 15.83 1.42
CA GLN A 61 5.94 17.04 2.18
C GLN A 61 4.99 17.93 1.37
N GLY A 62 3.85 18.29 1.95
CA GLY A 62 2.81 19.05 1.28
C GLY A 62 1.47 18.94 1.99
N PHE A 63 0.40 19.39 1.32
CA PHE A 63 -0.97 19.34 1.82
C PHE A 63 -1.93 18.92 0.70
N GLY A 64 -3.11 18.44 1.09
CA GLY A 64 -4.17 17.99 0.18
C GLY A 64 -4.44 16.48 0.23
N ASP A 65 -3.52 15.71 0.82
CA ASP A 65 -3.67 14.28 1.09
C ASP A 65 -3.19 13.95 2.49
N TYR A 66 -3.37 12.70 2.90
CA TYR A 66 -2.88 12.20 4.18
C TYR A 66 -2.28 10.81 4.04
N LEU A 67 -1.25 10.55 4.85
CA LEU A 67 -0.65 9.23 5.00
C LEU A 67 -0.72 8.81 6.46
N PHE A 68 -1.11 7.57 6.73
CA PHE A 68 -0.91 6.90 8.03
C PHE A 68 0.11 5.77 7.85
N PRO A 69 1.19 5.68 8.66
CA PRO A 69 2.30 4.78 8.39
C PRO A 69 1.96 3.32 8.71
N TYR A 70 2.62 2.38 8.03
CA TYR A 70 2.72 1.01 8.49
C TYR A 70 3.78 0.92 9.60
N VAL A 71 3.44 0.29 10.72
CA VAL A 71 4.35 0.10 11.86
C VAL A 71 4.59 -1.38 12.08
N ASN A 72 5.83 -1.82 11.89
CA ASN A 72 6.26 -3.16 12.25
C ASN A 72 6.79 -3.16 13.70
N GLY A 73 6.36 -4.08 14.54
CA GLY A 73 6.74 -4.15 15.97
C GLY A 73 5.65 -3.65 16.92
N THR A 74 6.02 -3.23 18.13
CA THR A 74 5.08 -2.73 19.15
C THR A 74 5.09 -1.18 19.15
N PRO A 75 3.95 -0.49 19.00
CA PRO A 75 2.58 -0.99 19.13
C PRO A 75 1.98 -1.57 17.84
N GLY A 76 2.67 -1.55 16.71
CA GLY A 76 2.17 -2.23 15.50
C GLY A 76 0.92 -1.58 14.92
N VAL A 77 0.65 -0.35 15.33
CA VAL A 77 -0.46 0.47 14.88
C VAL A 77 0.12 1.81 14.48
N GLY A 78 -0.05 2.17 13.21
CA GLY A 78 0.19 3.53 12.75
C GLY A 78 -1.11 4.30 12.60
N ASP A 79 -1.08 5.61 12.81
CA ASP A 79 -2.27 6.45 12.86
C ASP A 79 -2.14 7.74 12.04
N CYS A 80 -3.27 8.34 11.68
CA CYS A 80 -3.36 9.70 11.18
C CYS A 80 -4.71 10.31 11.55
N THR A 81 -4.71 11.59 11.89
CA THR A 81 -5.94 12.36 12.12
C THR A 81 -6.22 13.27 10.93
N VAL A 82 -7.43 13.19 10.40
CA VAL A 82 -7.90 13.92 9.22
C VAL A 82 -9.14 14.73 9.60
N PRO A 83 -9.15 16.06 9.42
CA PRO A 83 -10.35 16.86 9.66
C PRO A 83 -11.50 16.43 8.75
N GLN A 84 -12.74 16.47 9.25
CA GLN A 84 -13.94 16.28 8.43
C GLN A 84 -14.11 17.42 7.41
N GLY A 85 -14.95 17.21 6.38
CA GLY A 85 -15.18 18.21 5.35
C GLY A 85 -13.98 18.41 4.43
N GLN A 86 -13.24 17.33 4.16
CA GLN A 86 -12.21 17.36 3.13
C GLN A 86 -12.86 17.58 1.76
N GLU A 87 -12.09 18.15 0.84
CA GLU A 87 -12.59 18.35 -0.52
C GLU A 87 -12.70 17.02 -1.28
N ASP A 88 -13.55 17.00 -2.29
CA ASP A 88 -13.59 15.90 -3.24
C ASP A 88 -12.22 15.71 -3.91
N GLY A 89 -11.81 14.45 -3.97
CA GLY A 89 -10.51 14.02 -4.47
C GLY A 89 -9.41 13.97 -3.41
N THR A 90 -9.65 14.33 -2.15
CA THR A 90 -8.67 14.09 -1.07
C THR A 90 -8.45 12.59 -0.87
N ILE A 91 -7.19 12.17 -0.75
CA ILE A 91 -6.80 10.77 -0.56
C ILE A 91 -6.15 10.60 0.81
N VAL A 92 -6.62 9.60 1.57
CA VAL A 92 -6.00 9.13 2.81
C VAL A 92 -5.52 7.69 2.58
N THR A 93 -4.21 7.48 2.65
CA THR A 93 -3.59 6.23 2.20
C THR A 93 -2.53 5.70 3.17
N THR A 94 -2.12 4.45 2.97
CA THR A 94 -1.03 3.82 3.72
C THR A 94 -0.17 2.93 2.82
N GLY A 95 0.94 2.43 3.34
CA GLY A 95 1.81 1.47 2.65
C GLY A 95 1.13 0.12 2.41
N GLY A 96 1.86 -0.80 1.77
CA GLY A 96 1.34 -2.12 1.43
C GLY A 96 0.84 -2.90 2.65
N MET A 97 -0.35 -3.48 2.52
CA MET A 97 -1.02 -4.29 3.53
C MET A 97 -1.00 -5.76 3.10
N ASN A 98 -0.67 -6.65 4.03
CA ASN A 98 -0.82 -8.09 3.86
C ASN A 98 -1.03 -8.74 5.24
N GLY A 99 -2.26 -9.18 5.51
CA GLY A 99 -2.68 -9.61 6.86
C GLY A 99 -3.05 -8.46 7.80
N CYS A 100 -2.91 -7.20 7.36
CA CYS A 100 -3.23 -6.00 8.15
C CYS A 100 -4.73 -5.68 8.13
N ALA A 101 -5.16 -4.71 8.95
CA ALA A 101 -6.49 -4.11 8.85
C ALA A 101 -6.42 -2.57 8.83
N LEU A 102 -7.36 -1.96 8.12
CA LEU A 102 -7.67 -0.54 8.25
C LEU A 102 -8.80 -0.41 9.26
N GLN A 103 -8.69 0.55 10.16
CA GLN A 103 -9.81 1.02 10.95
C GLN A 103 -9.94 2.54 10.84
N VAL A 104 -11.17 3.02 10.75
CA VAL A 104 -11.49 4.45 10.77
C VAL A 104 -12.48 4.71 11.88
N ASN A 105 -12.14 5.65 12.74
CA ASN A 105 -13.02 6.15 13.79
C ASN A 105 -13.40 7.60 13.51
N ARG A 106 -14.65 7.97 13.83
CA ARG A 106 -15.12 9.36 13.83
C ARG A 106 -15.17 9.87 15.27
N PHE A 107 -14.49 10.98 15.53
CA PHE A 107 -14.49 11.64 16.84
C PHE A 107 -14.46 13.17 16.69
N GLY A 108 -15.46 13.84 17.24
CA GLY A 108 -15.62 15.29 17.09
C GLY A 108 -15.67 15.70 15.61
N ALA A 109 -14.82 16.64 15.22
CA ALA A 109 -14.68 17.14 13.85
C ALA A 109 -13.59 16.39 13.03
N ASN A 110 -13.16 15.21 13.48
CA ASN A 110 -12.08 14.47 12.83
C ASN A 110 -12.47 13.02 12.52
N PHE A 111 -11.76 12.45 11.55
CA PHE A 111 -11.57 11.03 11.36
C PHE A 111 -10.17 10.62 11.83
N HIS A 112 -10.08 9.47 12.49
CA HIS A 112 -8.84 8.86 12.91
C HIS A 112 -8.65 7.55 12.13
N PHE A 113 -7.63 7.51 11.29
CA PHE A 113 -7.27 6.36 10.46
C PHE A 113 -6.18 5.55 11.13
N TYR A 114 -6.30 4.23 11.09
CA TYR A 114 -5.36 3.29 11.71
C TYR A 114 -4.93 2.21 10.74
N HIS A 115 -3.62 1.98 10.65
CA HIS A 115 -3.03 0.78 10.06
C HIS A 115 -2.72 -0.20 11.19
N ASP A 116 -3.56 -1.23 11.33
CA ASP A 116 -3.41 -2.31 12.31
C ASP A 116 -2.62 -3.46 11.67
N ASN A 117 -1.35 -3.65 12.06
CA ASN A 117 -0.37 -4.46 11.32
C ASN A 117 -0.75 -5.93 11.10
N ASN A 118 -1.63 -6.49 11.91
CA ASN A 118 -2.05 -7.90 11.86
C ASN A 118 -3.57 -8.06 12.02
N GLY A 119 -4.31 -6.94 12.02
CA GLY A 119 -5.75 -6.91 12.23
C GLY A 119 -6.22 -7.26 13.64
N VAL A 120 -5.31 -7.37 14.61
CA VAL A 120 -5.61 -7.62 16.02
C VAL A 120 -4.82 -6.73 16.99
N SER A 121 -3.84 -5.95 16.53
CA SER A 121 -2.92 -5.20 17.40
C SER A 121 -3.63 -4.12 18.18
N ILE A 122 -4.62 -3.43 17.59
CA ILE A 122 -5.44 -2.46 18.33
C ILE A 122 -6.09 -3.12 19.56
N ALA A 123 -6.73 -4.28 19.37
CA ALA A 123 -7.40 -5.00 20.44
C ALA A 123 -6.42 -5.63 21.43
N ALA A 124 -5.37 -6.30 20.93
CA ALA A 124 -4.39 -7.02 21.74
C ALA A 124 -3.57 -6.10 22.65
N LEU A 125 -3.36 -4.85 22.24
CA LEU A 125 -2.63 -3.85 23.01
C LEU A 125 -3.54 -2.97 23.87
N GLY A 126 -4.86 -3.22 23.88
CA GLY A 126 -5.81 -2.40 24.62
C GLY A 126 -5.85 -0.95 24.16
N ILE A 127 -5.46 -0.68 22.91
CA ILE A 127 -5.63 0.66 22.33
C ILE A 127 -7.13 0.90 22.25
N VAL A 128 -7.58 2.04 22.78
CA VAL A 128 -8.97 2.49 22.69
C VAL A 128 -9.02 3.66 21.72
N PRO A 129 -9.24 3.41 20.41
CA PRO A 129 -9.42 4.49 19.45
C PRO A 129 -10.56 5.41 19.91
N PRO A 130 -10.39 6.74 19.82
CA PRO A 130 -11.41 7.68 20.23
C PRO A 130 -12.63 7.57 19.32
N GLY A 131 -13.81 7.87 19.87
CA GLY A 131 -15.07 7.95 19.11
C GLY A 131 -15.57 6.62 18.53
N ASN A 132 -16.45 6.72 17.54
CA ASN A 132 -17.16 5.58 16.98
C ASN A 132 -16.41 5.02 15.77
N MET A 133 -16.26 3.70 15.68
CA MET A 133 -15.73 3.04 14.49
C MET A 133 -16.76 3.15 13.35
N VAL A 134 -16.37 3.82 12.25
CA VAL A 134 -17.22 4.02 11.05
C VAL A 134 -16.82 3.10 9.90
N ALA A 135 -15.60 2.59 9.90
CA ALA A 135 -15.16 1.57 8.95
C ALA A 135 -14.11 0.66 9.58
N ARG A 136 -14.17 -0.63 9.24
CA ARG A 136 -13.07 -1.57 9.44
C ARG A 136 -12.96 -2.51 8.26
N VAL A 137 -11.77 -2.54 7.67
CA VAL A 137 -11.43 -3.37 6.53
C VAL A 137 -10.37 -4.37 7.00
N ASN A 138 -10.80 -5.61 7.23
CA ASN A 138 -9.93 -6.71 7.63
C ASN A 138 -9.34 -7.41 6.39
N TYR A 139 -8.27 -8.20 6.58
CA TYR A 139 -7.63 -8.97 5.50
C TYR A 139 -8.61 -9.72 4.60
N LYS A 140 -9.57 -10.45 5.17
CA LYS A 140 -10.59 -11.19 4.40
C LYS A 140 -11.43 -10.34 3.43
N SER A 141 -11.54 -9.04 3.69
CA SER A 141 -12.31 -8.12 2.84
C SER A 141 -11.60 -7.79 1.53
N TYR A 142 -10.27 -7.88 1.50
CA TYR A 142 -9.46 -7.55 0.32
C TYR A 142 -8.62 -8.71 -0.21
N ALA A 143 -8.39 -9.78 0.59
CA ALA A 143 -7.60 -10.95 0.20
C ALA A 143 -8.11 -11.68 -1.05
N GLY A 144 -9.37 -11.44 -1.41
CA GLY A 144 -10.04 -12.10 -2.51
C GLY A 144 -10.36 -13.58 -2.24
N PRO A 145 -11.00 -14.27 -3.19
CA PRO A 145 -11.40 -15.65 -3.00
C PRO A 145 -10.17 -16.54 -2.91
N LEU A 146 -10.21 -17.53 -2.00
CA LEU A 146 -9.18 -18.57 -1.83
C LEU A 146 -7.74 -18.07 -1.58
N GLU A 147 -7.58 -16.79 -1.23
CA GLU A 147 -6.29 -16.11 -1.05
C GLU A 147 -5.36 -16.27 -2.28
N LEU A 148 -5.94 -16.27 -3.49
CA LEU A 148 -5.19 -16.56 -4.73
C LEU A 148 -3.95 -15.68 -4.90
N GLY A 149 -4.02 -14.40 -4.55
CA GLY A 149 -2.87 -13.50 -4.64
C GLY A 149 -1.68 -13.95 -3.79
N LYS A 150 -1.95 -14.42 -2.56
CA LYS A 150 -0.93 -14.94 -1.66
C LYS A 150 -0.32 -16.23 -2.22
N LYS A 151 -1.14 -17.16 -2.72
CA LYS A 151 -0.66 -18.40 -3.35
C LYS A 151 0.22 -18.12 -4.57
N LEU A 152 -0.16 -17.16 -5.41
CA LEU A 152 0.65 -16.76 -6.56
C LEU A 152 2.01 -16.19 -6.14
N ALA A 153 2.07 -15.43 -5.05
CA ALA A 153 3.35 -14.97 -4.52
C ALA A 153 4.19 -16.12 -3.93
N GLU A 154 3.57 -17.09 -3.26
CA GLU A 154 4.25 -18.28 -2.76
C GLU A 154 4.79 -19.15 -3.91
N ASP A 155 3.99 -19.38 -4.95
CA ASP A 155 4.36 -20.17 -6.13
C ASP A 155 5.47 -19.51 -6.98
N ALA A 156 5.52 -18.18 -7.00
CA ALA A 156 6.55 -17.42 -7.71
C ALA A 156 7.89 -17.39 -6.95
N PHE A 157 7.92 -17.78 -5.67
CA PHE A 157 9.16 -17.85 -4.92
C PHE A 157 10.01 -19.04 -5.41
N ASN A 158 11.24 -18.75 -5.85
CA ASN A 158 12.17 -19.77 -6.31
C ASN A 158 13.61 -19.34 -6.04
N THR A 159 14.48 -20.29 -5.69
CA THR A 159 15.92 -20.03 -5.59
C THR A 159 16.68 -21.08 -6.40
N VAL A 160 17.40 -20.62 -7.41
CA VAL A 160 18.25 -21.47 -8.24
C VAL A 160 19.71 -21.22 -7.87
N ASN A 161 20.39 -22.27 -7.43
CA ASN A 161 21.80 -22.22 -7.06
C ASN A 161 22.64 -23.00 -8.05
N THR A 162 23.70 -22.37 -8.53
CA THR A 162 24.79 -22.99 -9.29
C THR A 162 26.11 -22.68 -8.58
N ARG A 163 27.22 -23.29 -9.03
CA ARG A 163 28.54 -23.02 -8.45
C ARG A 163 28.93 -21.54 -8.50
N THR A 164 28.56 -20.84 -9.56
CA THR A 164 29.00 -19.45 -9.83
C THR A 164 27.88 -18.43 -9.66
N THR A 165 26.65 -18.86 -9.49
CA THR A 165 25.50 -17.95 -9.52
C THR A 165 24.38 -18.44 -8.60
N THR A 166 23.85 -17.54 -7.79
CA THR A 166 22.59 -17.71 -7.07
C THR A 166 21.58 -16.74 -7.66
N VAL A 167 20.43 -17.25 -8.08
CA VAL A 167 19.29 -16.44 -8.53
C VAL A 167 18.14 -16.69 -7.56
N ALA A 168 17.79 -15.67 -6.79
CA ALA A 168 16.63 -15.68 -5.91
C ALA A 168 15.49 -14.87 -6.55
N THR A 169 14.36 -15.51 -6.77
CA THR A 169 13.11 -14.87 -7.17
C THR A 169 12.25 -14.71 -5.92
N THR A 170 11.88 -13.48 -5.62
CA THR A 170 10.94 -13.14 -4.56
C THR A 170 9.64 -12.68 -5.20
N ALA A 171 8.54 -12.94 -4.52
CA ALA A 171 7.27 -12.35 -4.89
C ALA A 171 6.52 -11.95 -3.62
N GLN A 172 5.89 -10.79 -3.70
CA GLN A 172 5.08 -10.25 -2.63
C GLN A 172 3.77 -9.76 -3.23
N TYR A 173 2.69 -10.30 -2.71
CA TYR A 173 1.37 -9.81 -3.04
C TYR A 173 0.98 -8.76 -2.00
N GLN A 174 0.74 -7.53 -2.45
CA GLN A 174 0.46 -6.39 -1.60
C GLN A 174 -0.88 -5.75 -1.97
N TYR A 175 -1.59 -5.29 -0.95
CA TYR A 175 -2.83 -4.54 -1.07
C TYR A 175 -2.59 -3.11 -0.60
N PHE A 176 -2.87 -2.13 -1.45
CA PHE A 176 -2.72 -0.72 -1.09
C PHE A 176 -4.10 -0.11 -0.88
N CYS A 177 -4.37 0.33 0.35
CA CYS A 177 -5.65 0.93 0.70
C CYS A 177 -5.68 2.42 0.34
N LEU A 178 -6.69 2.81 -0.43
CA LEU A 178 -6.91 4.17 -0.90
C LEU A 178 -8.29 4.62 -0.42
N ASN A 179 -8.34 5.52 0.56
CA ASN A 179 -9.59 6.14 1.02
C ASN A 179 -9.74 7.47 0.28
N ILE A 180 -10.80 7.62 -0.50
CA ILE A 180 -10.95 8.75 -1.42
C ILE A 180 -12.28 9.42 -1.11
N HIS A 181 -12.21 10.73 -0.82
CA HIS A 181 -13.41 11.52 -0.57
C HIS A 181 -14.05 11.92 -1.90
N VAL A 182 -15.32 11.55 -2.12
CA VAL A 182 -16.10 11.89 -3.31
C VAL A 182 -17.58 12.02 -2.95
N GLY A 183 -18.18 13.16 -3.28
CA GLY A 183 -19.62 13.38 -3.11
C GLY A 183 -20.06 13.35 -1.65
N GLY A 184 -19.24 13.87 -0.73
CA GLY A 184 -19.54 13.91 0.71
C GLY A 184 -19.40 12.57 1.44
N ARG A 185 -18.72 11.60 0.81
CA ARG A 185 -18.46 10.28 1.37
C ARG A 185 -17.01 9.89 1.17
N TRP A 186 -16.48 9.10 2.08
CA TRP A 186 -15.23 8.37 1.89
C TRP A 186 -15.52 7.01 1.29
N LYS A 187 -14.94 6.74 0.13
CA LYS A 187 -14.93 5.43 -0.50
C LYS A 187 -13.58 4.75 -0.25
N VAL A 188 -13.61 3.50 0.17
CA VAL A 188 -12.41 2.72 0.50
C VAL A 188 -12.14 1.70 -0.58
N TYR A 189 -11.02 1.89 -1.28
CA TYR A 189 -10.57 1.00 -2.34
C TYR A 189 -9.33 0.21 -1.94
N TYR A 190 -9.09 -0.89 -2.64
CA TYR A 190 -7.80 -1.56 -2.64
C TYR A 190 -7.22 -1.68 -4.04
N SER A 191 -5.93 -1.44 -4.15
CA SER A 191 -5.13 -1.81 -5.32
C SER A 191 -4.34 -3.08 -5.00
N SER A 192 -4.56 -4.13 -5.79
CA SER A 192 -3.88 -5.41 -5.66
C SER A 192 -2.70 -5.53 -6.62
N ILE A 193 -1.50 -5.67 -6.08
CA ILE A 193 -0.27 -5.69 -6.87
C ILE A 193 0.56 -6.90 -6.48
N LEU A 194 0.95 -7.69 -7.49
CA LEU A 194 2.01 -8.68 -7.36
C LEU A 194 3.33 -8.00 -7.74
N GLU A 195 4.17 -7.78 -6.73
CA GLU A 195 5.54 -7.32 -6.89
C GLU A 195 6.46 -8.55 -6.93
N THR A 196 7.21 -8.70 -8.01
CA THR A 196 8.22 -9.76 -8.16
C THR A 196 9.60 -9.14 -8.19
N GLY A 197 10.53 -9.69 -7.42
CA GLY A 197 11.93 -9.33 -7.42
C GLY A 197 12.81 -10.47 -7.95
N THR A 198 13.89 -10.14 -8.64
CA THR A 198 14.95 -11.09 -8.93
C THR A 198 16.27 -10.52 -8.42
N THR A 199 16.92 -11.25 -7.52
CA THR A 199 18.27 -10.95 -7.05
C THR A 199 19.22 -12.00 -7.60
N THR A 200 20.19 -11.56 -8.40
CA THR A 200 21.25 -12.39 -8.95
C THR A 200 22.54 -12.06 -8.24
N ILE A 201 23.16 -13.07 -7.62
CA ILE A 201 24.49 -13.02 -7.04
C ILE A 201 25.41 -13.81 -7.95
N SER A 202 26.42 -13.18 -8.52
CA SER A 202 27.42 -13.83 -9.38
C SER A 202 28.78 -13.83 -8.69
N ASN A 203 29.37 -15.01 -8.57
CA ASN A 203 30.65 -15.29 -7.94
C ASN A 203 31.70 -15.59 -9.01
N THR A 204 32.80 -14.86 -8.96
CA THR A 204 33.97 -15.09 -9.81
C THR A 204 35.02 -15.86 -9.02
N TYR A 205 35.44 -17.01 -9.53
CA TYR A 205 36.48 -17.85 -8.89
C TYR A 205 37.78 -17.81 -9.66
N LEU A 206 38.89 -18.02 -8.96
CA LEU A 206 40.17 -18.29 -9.59
C LEU A 206 40.10 -19.64 -10.32
N LEU A 207 40.47 -19.64 -11.60
CA LEU A 207 40.37 -20.79 -12.51
C LEU A 207 40.85 -22.11 -11.89
N GLY A 208 40.00 -23.13 -11.93
CA GLY A 208 40.32 -24.46 -11.41
C GLY A 208 40.30 -24.60 -9.88
N THR A 209 39.95 -23.55 -9.13
CA THR A 209 39.95 -23.58 -7.66
C THR A 209 38.57 -23.23 -7.07
N SER A 210 38.47 -23.32 -5.73
CA SER A 210 37.33 -22.80 -4.95
C SER A 210 37.61 -21.41 -4.35
N ILE A 211 38.69 -20.74 -4.76
CA ILE A 211 39.06 -19.42 -4.25
C ILE A 211 38.17 -18.36 -4.92
N LEU A 212 37.31 -17.72 -4.13
CA LEU A 212 36.46 -16.61 -4.57
C LEU A 212 37.31 -15.35 -4.77
N LEU A 213 37.19 -14.72 -5.94
CA LEU A 213 37.87 -13.47 -6.30
C LEU A 213 36.97 -12.25 -6.11
N ALA A 214 35.69 -12.38 -6.46
CA ALA A 214 34.73 -11.29 -6.37
C ALA A 214 33.29 -11.83 -6.33
N ASN A 215 32.38 -11.04 -5.77
CA ASN A 215 30.94 -11.19 -5.95
C ASN A 215 30.34 -9.92 -6.59
N SER A 216 29.23 -10.09 -7.30
CA SER A 216 28.39 -8.99 -7.77
C SER A 216 26.94 -9.31 -7.46
N VAL A 217 26.17 -8.27 -7.13
CA VAL A 217 24.74 -8.39 -6.79
C VAL A 217 23.95 -7.45 -7.69
N ALA A 218 22.95 -7.98 -8.39
CA ALA A 218 22.00 -7.20 -9.18
C ALA A 218 20.57 -7.55 -8.73
N THR A 219 19.76 -6.53 -8.45
CA THR A 219 18.35 -6.69 -8.08
C THR A 219 17.46 -5.97 -9.07
N THR A 220 16.47 -6.67 -9.61
CA THR A 220 15.40 -6.10 -10.42
C THR A 220 14.06 -6.26 -9.71
N ARG A 221 13.15 -5.30 -9.89
CA ARG A 221 11.76 -5.36 -9.42
C ARG A 221 10.82 -5.16 -10.59
N SER A 222 9.77 -5.96 -10.64
CA SER A 222 8.70 -5.86 -11.63
C SER A 222 7.35 -5.85 -10.92
N TYR A 223 6.41 -5.10 -11.48
CA TYR A 223 5.07 -4.96 -10.93
C TYR A 223 4.07 -5.49 -11.95
N SER A 224 3.15 -6.31 -11.48
CA SER A 224 2.01 -6.78 -12.25
C SER A 224 0.73 -6.49 -11.49
N ALA A 225 -0.23 -5.86 -12.18
CA ALA A 225 -1.54 -5.63 -11.61
C ALA A 225 -2.22 -6.99 -11.56
N PHE A 226 -2.56 -7.43 -10.35
CA PHE A 226 -3.50 -8.51 -10.22
C PHE A 226 -4.87 -7.87 -10.29
N LYS A 227 -5.59 -8.08 -11.39
CA LYS A 227 -7.00 -7.68 -11.45
C LYS A 227 -7.77 -8.68 -10.60
N PRO A 228 -8.19 -8.33 -9.37
CA PRO A 228 -9.03 -9.23 -8.62
C PRO A 228 -10.31 -9.49 -9.42
N THR A 229 -10.88 -10.68 -9.26
CA THR A 229 -12.21 -11.03 -9.75
C THR A 229 -13.35 -10.27 -9.03
N ILE A 230 -13.01 -9.29 -8.18
CA ILE A 230 -13.89 -8.56 -7.27
C ILE A 230 -13.72 -7.05 -7.50
N THR A 231 -14.81 -6.30 -7.34
CA THR A 231 -14.83 -4.82 -7.36
C THR A 231 -13.81 -4.24 -6.37
N PRO A 232 -12.94 -3.29 -6.79
CA PRO A 232 -11.96 -2.66 -5.91
C PRO A 232 -12.53 -1.87 -4.73
N LEU A 233 -13.80 -1.43 -4.81
CA LEU A 233 -14.52 -0.77 -3.73
C LEU A 233 -14.90 -1.79 -2.64
N ILE A 234 -14.41 -1.59 -1.42
CA ILE A 234 -14.68 -2.46 -0.28
C ILE A 234 -15.87 -1.94 0.53
N THR A 235 -15.84 -0.65 0.86
CA THR A 235 -16.83 -0.01 1.73
C THR A 235 -16.86 1.49 1.49
N SER A 236 -17.85 2.16 2.07
CA SER A 236 -17.89 3.62 2.13
C SER A 236 -18.50 4.08 3.46
N PHE A 237 -18.13 5.27 3.91
CA PHE A 237 -18.70 5.92 5.08
C PHE A 237 -18.92 7.41 4.79
N ASP A 238 -19.99 7.95 5.34
CA ASP A 238 -20.37 9.35 5.13
C ASP A 238 -19.45 10.28 5.95
N ASP A 239 -19.41 11.57 5.59
CA ASP A 239 -18.81 12.60 6.45
C ASP A 239 -19.65 12.81 7.74
N ALA A 240 -20.98 12.73 7.59
CA ALA A 240 -21.98 12.82 8.66
C ALA A 240 -23.01 11.69 8.53
#